data_AF-A0A1V5RA82-F1
#
_entry.id   AF-A0A1V5RA82-F1
#
_cell.length_a   1.000
_cell.length_b   1.000
_cell.length_c   1.000
_cell.angle_alpha   90.00
_cell.angle_beta   90.00
_cell.angle_gamma   90.00
#
_symmetry.space_group_name_H-M   'P 1'
#
loop_
_entity.id
_entity.type
_entity.pdbx_description
1 polymer ?
#
loop_
_entity_poly.entity_id
_entity_poly.type
_entity_poly.pdbx_seq_one_letter_code
_entity_poly.pdbx_strand_id
1 'polypeptide(L)'
;MFKYFKFSVVLLMGAFLLSGCSMSEKLRWLDDQAGRLFDDAQSGEQKIFIATSSQEWIDLVKNKAVSLTIDQKDYIDKFLAENNLNRFGDATSTVYASGTPLFDKVTGESVDRFEYILKNHPEILEKIKNGF
;
A
#
# COMPACT_ATOMS: atom_id res chain seq x y z
N MET A 1 -8.67 19.44 -63.35
CA MET A 1 -7.60 19.59 -62.34
C MET A 1 -7.57 21.04 -61.86
N PHE A 2 -7.37 21.23 -60.55
CA PHE A 2 -7.28 22.50 -59.80
C PHE A 2 -8.55 23.35 -59.67
N LYS A 3 -9.34 23.07 -58.61
CA LYS A 3 -10.33 23.99 -58.05
C LYS A 3 -9.68 24.77 -56.88
N TYR A 4 -9.70 26.08 -57.02
CA TYR A 4 -9.21 27.07 -56.08
C TYR A 4 -10.19 27.27 -54.90
N PHE A 5 -9.61 27.38 -53.71
CA PHE A 5 -9.73 28.52 -52.80
C PHE A 5 -11.12 29.21 -52.67
N LYS A 6 -11.76 29.00 -51.52
CA LYS A 6 -12.59 30.03 -50.87
C LYS A 6 -12.30 30.03 -49.37
N PHE A 7 -11.47 30.98 -48.95
CA PHE A 7 -11.55 31.57 -47.62
C PHE A 7 -12.97 32.08 -47.40
N SER A 8 -13.66 31.61 -46.36
CA SER A 8 -14.81 32.32 -45.82
C SER A 8 -14.90 32.03 -44.33
N VAL A 9 -14.20 32.87 -43.57
CA VAL A 9 -14.76 33.59 -42.42
C VAL A 9 -15.92 32.87 -41.74
N VAL A 10 -15.61 32.01 -40.77
CA VAL A 10 -16.45 31.84 -39.57
C VAL A 10 -15.51 31.76 -38.37
N LEU A 11 -14.74 32.83 -38.19
CA LEU A 11 -14.34 33.26 -36.86
C LEU A 11 -15.58 33.94 -36.27
N LEU A 12 -16.47 33.14 -35.69
CA LEU A 12 -17.56 33.63 -34.87
C LEU A 12 -17.57 32.78 -33.61
N MET A 13 -17.08 33.44 -32.57
CA MET A 13 -17.12 33.07 -31.17
C MET A 13 -18.33 32.21 -30.79
N GLY A 14 -18.07 31.10 -30.13
CA GLY A 14 -19.07 30.29 -29.44
C GLY A 14 -18.41 29.43 -28.39
N ALA A 15 -17.99 30.05 -27.28
CA ALA A 15 -17.49 29.34 -26.12
C ALA A 15 -18.60 28.50 -25.46
N PHE A 16 -18.42 27.18 -25.43
CA PHE A 16 -19.02 26.23 -24.47
C PHE A 16 -18.00 25.08 -24.33
N LEU A 17 -17.04 25.17 -23.41
CA LEU A 17 -17.10 24.62 -22.05
C LEU A 17 -17.45 23.11 -21.99
N LEU A 18 -16.46 22.35 -21.51
CA LEU A 18 -16.51 21.13 -20.69
C LEU A 18 -16.30 19.75 -21.36
N SER A 19 -15.19 19.14 -20.90
CA SER A 19 -14.98 17.72 -20.58
C SER A 19 -15.02 16.68 -21.72
N GLY A 20 -13.82 16.23 -22.08
CA GLY A 20 -13.61 14.97 -22.80
C GLY A 20 -12.12 14.63 -22.92
N CYS A 21 -11.48 14.22 -21.82
CA CYS A 21 -10.22 13.46 -21.92
C CYS A 21 -10.54 12.13 -22.60
N SER A 22 -10.23 12.01 -23.88
CA SER A 22 -10.20 10.74 -24.60
C SER A 22 -8.76 10.51 -25.05
N MET A 23 -8.00 9.79 -24.22
CA MET A 23 -6.65 9.36 -24.54
C MET A 23 -6.60 7.84 -24.40
N SER A 24 -6.95 7.14 -25.47
CA SER A 24 -6.87 5.68 -25.55
C SER A 24 -6.56 5.25 -26.98
N GLU A 25 -5.29 5.32 -27.37
CA GLU A 25 -4.76 4.59 -28.54
C GLU A 25 -3.31 4.11 -28.32
N LYS A 26 -2.95 3.72 -27.09
CA LYS A 26 -1.60 3.19 -26.79
C LYS A 26 -1.64 1.80 -26.13
N LEU A 27 -2.56 0.94 -26.56
CA LEU A 27 -2.77 -0.40 -26.01
C LEU A 27 -2.96 -1.47 -27.10
N ARG A 28 -2.26 -1.36 -28.23
CA ARG A 28 -2.30 -2.40 -29.29
C ARG A 28 -0.99 -3.15 -29.51
N TRP A 29 0.09 -2.81 -28.80
CA TRP A 29 1.39 -3.50 -28.91
C TRP A 29 1.69 -4.41 -27.70
N LEU A 30 1.00 -4.23 -26.57
CA LEU A 30 1.33 -4.93 -25.32
C LEU A 30 0.86 -6.40 -25.26
N ASP A 31 -0.04 -6.85 -26.14
CA ASP A 31 -0.57 -8.23 -26.08
C ASP A 31 0.34 -9.28 -26.74
N ASP A 32 1.07 -8.93 -27.80
CA ASP A 32 1.91 -9.90 -28.51
C ASP A 32 3.22 -10.25 -27.76
N GLN A 33 3.55 -9.49 -26.72
CA GLN A 33 4.78 -9.67 -25.94
C GLN A 33 4.54 -10.31 -24.56
N ALA A 34 3.29 -10.39 -24.09
CA ALA A 34 2.98 -10.97 -22.79
C ALA A 34 3.03 -12.51 -22.81
N GLY A 35 2.66 -13.16 -23.92
CA GLY A 35 2.61 -14.62 -24.00
C GLY A 35 3.99 -15.31 -24.08
N ARG A 36 5.03 -14.62 -24.56
CA ARG A 36 6.37 -15.20 -24.76
C ARG A 36 7.38 -14.92 -23.65
N LEU A 37 7.07 -14.01 -22.72
CA LEU A 37 7.96 -13.70 -21.60
C LEU A 37 7.77 -14.63 -20.40
N PHE A 38 6.67 -15.39 -20.33
CA PHE A 38 6.39 -16.29 -19.21
C PHE A 38 6.65 -17.78 -19.49
N ASP A 39 6.89 -18.17 -20.75
CA ASP A 39 7.17 -19.57 -21.11
C ASP A 39 8.67 -19.93 -21.03
N ASP A 40 9.57 -18.97 -21.20
CA ASP A 40 11.04 -19.21 -21.19
C ASP A 40 11.75 -18.68 -19.91
N ALA A 41 10.98 -18.20 -18.92
CA ALA A 41 11.50 -17.70 -17.64
C ALA A 41 11.07 -18.56 -16.44
N GLN A 42 10.82 -19.86 -16.65
CA GLN A 42 10.85 -20.83 -15.55
C GLN A 42 12.31 -21.19 -15.20
N SER A 43 13.07 -20.21 -14.75
CA SER A 43 14.31 -20.42 -13.99
C SER A 43 14.07 -20.00 -12.55
N GLY A 44 14.21 -20.94 -11.62
CA GLY A 44 13.79 -20.88 -10.22
C GLY A 44 14.46 -19.86 -9.29
N GLU A 45 14.76 -18.64 -9.74
CA GLU A 45 15.34 -17.58 -8.91
C GLU A 45 14.29 -16.57 -8.39
N GLN A 46 13.14 -16.44 -9.05
CA GLN A 46 12.18 -15.37 -8.76
C GLN A 46 11.32 -15.59 -7.50
N LYS A 47 11.30 -16.82 -6.96
CA LYS A 47 10.53 -17.14 -5.74
C LYS A 47 11.22 -16.67 -4.45
N ILE A 48 12.53 -16.45 -4.48
CA ILE A 48 13.33 -16.12 -3.30
C ILE A 48 13.21 -14.63 -2.97
N PHE A 49 13.23 -13.74 -3.97
CA PHE A 49 13.24 -12.29 -3.75
C PHE A 49 11.96 -11.73 -3.08
N ILE A 50 10.79 -12.29 -3.39
CA ILE A 50 9.51 -11.87 -2.78
C ILE A 50 9.38 -12.38 -1.33
N ALA A 51 9.94 -13.57 -1.05
CA ALA A 51 9.92 -14.16 0.29
C ALA A 51 10.87 -13.43 1.26
N THR A 52 12.05 -13.00 0.78
CA THR A 52 13.06 -12.34 1.62
C THR A 52 12.61 -10.96 2.10
N SER A 53 12.05 -10.12 1.23
CA SER A 53 11.60 -8.76 1.60
C SER A 53 10.48 -8.78 2.66
N SER A 54 9.59 -9.78 2.60
CA SER A 54 8.52 -9.93 3.58
C SER A 54 9.05 -10.39 4.94
N GLN A 55 10.03 -11.29 4.96
CA GLN A 55 10.62 -11.79 6.21
C GLN A 55 11.50 -10.74 6.88
N GLU A 56 12.28 -9.97 6.11
CA GLU A 56 13.09 -8.86 6.63
C GLU A 56 12.23 -7.81 7.35
N TRP A 57 11.05 -7.50 6.80
CA TRP A 57 10.12 -6.59 7.45
C TRP A 57 9.60 -7.13 8.78
N ILE A 58 9.21 -8.42 8.82
CA ILE A 58 8.76 -9.07 10.05
C ILE A 58 9.86 -9.01 11.12
N ASP A 59 11.09 -9.35 10.77
CA ASP A 59 12.22 -9.36 11.70
C ASP A 59 12.54 -7.95 12.20
N LEU A 60 12.46 -6.94 11.32
CA LEU A 60 12.62 -5.53 11.70
C LEU A 60 11.55 -5.09 12.70
N VAL A 61 10.28 -5.40 12.43
CA VAL A 61 9.17 -5.04 13.32
C VAL A 61 9.33 -5.70 14.68
N LYS A 62 9.65 -7.00 14.69
CA LYS A 62 9.87 -7.77 15.92
C LYS A 62 11.02 -7.21 16.75
N ASN A 63 12.18 -6.98 16.13
CA ASN A 63 13.33 -6.38 16.81
C ASN A 63 13.04 -4.96 17.30
N LYS A 64 12.28 -4.19 16.52
CA LYS A 64 11.89 -2.84 16.92
C LYS A 64 10.94 -2.87 18.12
N ALA A 65 9.93 -3.73 18.11
CA ALA A 65 8.98 -3.88 19.22
C ALA A 65 9.68 -4.21 20.55
N VAL A 66 10.66 -5.13 20.50
CA VAL A 66 11.47 -5.50 21.67
C VAL A 66 12.31 -4.33 22.21
N SER A 67 12.83 -3.48 21.32
CA SER A 67 13.73 -2.37 21.66
C SER A 67 13.03 -1.03 21.93
N LEU A 68 11.69 -0.98 21.97
CA LEU A 68 10.96 0.25 22.26
C LEU A 68 11.24 0.77 23.68
N THR A 69 11.55 2.07 23.78
CA THR A 69 11.64 2.78 25.06
C THR A 69 10.27 3.02 25.67
N ILE A 70 10.23 3.43 26.95
CA ILE A 70 8.99 3.77 27.65
C ILE A 70 8.27 4.92 26.92
N ASP A 71 8.99 6.00 26.62
CA ASP A 71 8.42 7.15 25.89
C ASP A 71 7.85 6.75 24.51
N GLN A 72 8.49 5.79 23.83
CA GLN A 72 7.99 5.27 22.56
C GLN A 72 6.69 4.48 22.72
N LYS A 73 6.57 3.67 23.76
CA LYS A 73 5.34 2.94 24.06
C LYS A 73 4.20 3.88 24.45
N ASP A 74 4.50 4.90 25.25
CA ASP A 74 3.53 5.94 25.64
C ASP A 74 3.05 6.74 24.43
N TYR A 75 3.94 7.07 23.50
CA TYR A 75 3.56 7.69 22.23
C TYR A 75 2.61 6.81 21.42
N ILE A 76 2.93 5.51 21.28
CA ILE A 76 2.06 4.56 20.56
C ILE A 76 0.67 4.56 21.19
N ASP A 77 0.59 4.45 22.51
CA ASP A 77 -0.70 4.44 23.21
C ASP A 77 -1.50 5.74 23.01
N LYS A 78 -0.84 6.90 22.99
CA LYS A 78 -1.46 8.18 22.65
C LYS A 78 -1.95 8.23 21.21
N PHE A 79 -1.12 7.79 20.26
CA PHE A 79 -1.48 7.72 18.84
C PHE A 79 -2.73 6.87 18.64
N LEU A 80 -2.82 5.71 19.29
CA LEU A 80 -4.00 4.85 19.22
C LEU A 80 -5.25 5.57 19.74
N ALA A 81 -5.14 6.25 20.89
CA ALA A 81 -6.24 6.98 21.49
C ALA A 81 -6.72 8.16 20.61
N GLU A 82 -5.79 8.94 20.06
CA GLU A 82 -6.08 10.09 19.17
C GLU A 82 -6.78 9.65 17.86
N ASN A 83 -6.47 8.44 17.38
CA ASN A 83 -7.06 7.89 16.17
C ASN A 83 -8.32 7.03 16.41
N ASN A 84 -8.87 7.04 17.63
CA ASN A 84 -10.04 6.23 18.01
C ASN A 84 -9.85 4.72 17.73
N LEU A 85 -8.63 4.23 17.95
CA LEU A 85 -8.28 2.81 17.85
C LEU A 85 -8.33 2.15 19.23
N ASN A 86 -8.57 0.85 19.25
CA ASN A 86 -8.51 0.07 20.47
C ASN A 86 -7.06 -0.17 20.90
N ARG A 87 -6.89 -0.86 22.04
CA ARG A 87 -5.56 -1.12 22.62
C ARG A 87 -4.60 -1.92 21.72
N PHE A 88 -5.08 -2.55 20.65
CA PHE A 88 -4.28 -3.35 19.72
C PHE A 88 -4.06 -2.64 18.37
N GLY A 89 -4.62 -1.45 18.17
CA GLY A 89 -4.56 -0.74 16.88
C GLY A 89 -5.77 -0.96 15.98
N ASP A 90 -6.68 -1.87 16.30
CA ASP A 90 -7.86 -2.08 15.48
C ASP A 90 -8.98 -1.08 15.80
N ALA A 91 -10.04 -1.06 14.99
CA ALA A 91 -11.24 -0.28 15.31
C ALA A 91 -11.79 -0.61 16.72
N THR A 92 -12.35 0.40 17.40
CA THR A 92 -12.94 0.24 18.74
C THR A 92 -14.12 -0.73 18.79
N SER A 93 -14.79 -0.95 17.66
CA SER A 93 -15.87 -1.93 17.50
C SER A 93 -15.40 -3.35 17.18
N THR A 94 -14.09 -3.60 17.10
CA THR A 94 -13.55 -4.93 16.75
C THR A 94 -13.85 -5.95 17.84
N VAL A 95 -14.44 -7.08 17.44
CA VAL A 95 -14.71 -8.23 18.31
C VAL A 95 -13.77 -9.38 17.93
N TYR A 96 -13.00 -9.87 18.90
CA TYR A 96 -12.11 -11.00 18.69
C TYR A 96 -12.81 -12.30 19.06
N ALA A 97 -12.94 -13.21 18.10
CA ALA A 97 -13.63 -14.49 18.27
C ALA A 97 -13.02 -15.38 19.38
N SER A 98 -11.83 -15.06 19.89
CA SER A 98 -11.09 -15.89 20.84
C SER A 98 -10.23 -15.09 21.82
N GLY A 99 -10.75 -13.97 22.29
CA GLY A 99 -10.11 -13.15 23.34
C GLY A 99 -9.33 -11.97 22.76
N THR A 100 -8.09 -12.18 22.35
CA THR A 100 -7.22 -11.11 21.83
C THR A 100 -6.66 -11.47 20.45
N PRO A 101 -6.25 -10.49 19.62
CA PRO A 101 -5.63 -10.77 18.34
C PRO A 101 -4.19 -11.29 18.46
N LEU A 102 -3.66 -11.34 19.68
CA LEU A 102 -2.25 -11.65 19.95
C LEU A 102 -1.94 -13.14 19.95
N PHE A 103 -2.94 -14.02 19.84
CA PHE A 103 -2.75 -15.47 19.84
C PHE A 103 -3.13 -16.05 18.48
N ASP A 104 -2.16 -16.66 17.80
CA ASP A 104 -2.40 -17.41 16.57
C ASP A 104 -2.74 -18.87 16.93
N LYS A 105 -3.96 -19.30 16.58
CA LYS A 105 -4.43 -20.66 16.86
C LYS A 105 -3.88 -21.72 15.93
N VAL A 106 -3.44 -21.32 14.74
CA VAL A 106 -2.89 -22.23 13.74
C VAL A 106 -1.48 -22.62 14.15
N THR A 107 -0.68 -21.66 14.59
CA THR A 107 0.71 -21.89 15.02
C THR A 107 0.84 -22.18 16.51
N GLY A 108 -0.12 -21.74 17.33
CA GLY A 108 -0.05 -21.80 18.80
C GLY A 108 0.85 -20.74 19.43
N GLU A 109 1.34 -19.78 18.64
CA GLU A 109 2.24 -18.74 19.10
C GLU A 109 1.50 -17.49 19.57
N SER A 110 2.12 -16.76 20.51
CA SER A 110 1.65 -15.44 20.93
C SER A 110 2.58 -14.36 20.40
N VAL A 111 2.01 -13.28 19.88
CA VAL A 111 2.72 -12.11 19.35
C VAL A 111 2.70 -10.99 20.40
N ASP A 112 3.79 -10.24 20.52
CA ASP A 112 3.82 -9.07 21.39
C ASP A 112 2.82 -7.99 20.91
N ARG A 113 2.24 -7.26 21.86
CA ARG A 113 1.25 -6.21 21.56
C ARG A 113 1.82 -5.15 20.61
N PHE A 114 3.05 -4.67 20.87
CA PHE A 114 3.65 -3.62 20.05
C PHE A 114 4.15 -4.16 18.72
N GLU A 115 4.58 -5.41 18.66
CA GLU A 115 4.84 -6.09 17.39
C GLU A 115 3.58 -6.11 16.51
N TYR A 116 2.44 -6.52 17.07
CA TYR A 116 1.15 -6.50 16.37
C TYR A 116 0.75 -5.11 15.90
N ILE A 117 0.87 -4.08 16.77
CA ILE A 117 0.53 -2.70 16.41
C ILE A 117 1.43 -2.20 15.27
N LEU A 118 2.75 -2.33 15.39
CA LEU A 118 3.70 -1.81 14.39
C LEU A 118 3.62 -2.56 13.06
N LYS A 119 3.17 -3.82 13.10
CA LYS A 119 2.87 -4.61 11.90
C LYS A 119 1.66 -4.04 11.14
N ASN A 120 0.62 -3.61 11.85
CA ASN A 120 -0.62 -3.09 11.24
C ASN A 120 -0.58 -1.58 11.00
N HIS A 121 0.31 -0.85 11.69
CA HIS A 121 0.48 0.60 11.63
C HIS A 121 1.93 0.99 11.35
N PRO A 122 2.46 0.73 10.14
CA PRO A 122 3.85 1.05 9.79
C PRO A 122 4.16 2.57 9.85
N GLU A 123 3.15 3.44 9.75
CA GLU A 123 3.30 4.89 9.92
C GLU A 123 3.85 5.28 11.30
N ILE A 124 3.55 4.49 12.33
CA ILE A 124 4.05 4.71 13.69
C ILE A 124 5.57 4.49 13.73
N LEU A 125 6.10 3.54 12.97
CA LEU A 125 7.55 3.31 12.89
C LEU A 125 8.26 4.53 12.31
N GLU A 126 7.70 5.12 11.25
CA GLU A 126 8.27 6.31 10.63
C GLU A 126 8.25 7.50 11.60
N LYS A 127 7.17 7.68 12.36
CA LYS A 127 7.10 8.68 13.42
C LYS A 127 8.18 8.48 14.46
N ILE A 128 8.29 7.26 15.02
CA ILE A 128 9.31 6.92 16.01
C ILE A 128 10.74 7.19 15.49
N LYS A 129 11.04 6.86 14.23
CA LYS A 129 12.36 7.13 13.61
C LYS A 129 12.67 8.62 13.54
N ASN A 130 11.64 9.45 13.36
CA ASN A 130 11.76 10.91 13.30
C ASN A 130 11.75 11.58 14.68
N GLY A 131 11.80 10.79 15.77
CA GLY A 131 11.68 11.32 17.12
C GLY A 131 10.25 11.73 17.47
N PHE A 132 9.28 11.03 16.86
CA PHE A 132 7.81 11.17 16.93
C PHE A 132 7.20 12.16 15.92
#